data_AF-A0AA37X399-F1
#
_entry.id   AF-A0AA37X399-F1
#
_cell.length_a   1.000
_cell.length_b   1.000
_cell.length_c   1.000
_cell.angle_alpha   90.00
_cell.angle_beta   90.00
_cell.angle_gamma   90.00
#
_symmetry.space_group_name_H-M   'P 1'
#
loop_
_entity.id
_entity.type
_entity.pdbx_description
1 polymer ?
#
loop_
_entity_poly.entity_id
_entity_poly.type
_entity_poly.pdbx_seq_one_letter_code
_entity_poly.pdbx_strand_id
1 'polypeptide(L)' 'MSKSKLERLRAAHGKVAQLVVMDIVYLPIFSRLEAELAVEEARQMQDHFAFARAALVAQKLITKNQ' A
#
# COMPACT_ATOMS: atom_id res chain seq x y z
N MET A 1 10.50 12.13 18.03
CA MET A 1 10.17 12.39 16.62
C MET A 1 9.15 11.36 16.15
N SER A 2 7.96 11.78 15.71
CA SER A 2 6.97 10.86 15.12
C SER A 2 7.44 10.42 13.73
N LYS A 3 7.39 9.12 13.42
CA LYS A 3 7.71 8.61 12.07
C LYS A 3 6.83 9.26 11.01
N SER A 4 7.37 9.50 9.82
CA SER A 4 6.60 10.01 8.68
C SER A 4 5.52 9.02 8.23
N LYS A 5 4.50 9.49 7.50
CA LYS A 5 3.44 8.60 6.99
C LYS A 5 4.03 7.47 6.13
N LEU A 6 4.98 7.79 5.25
CA LEU A 6 5.64 6.83 4.38
C LEU A 6 6.40 5.75 5.17
N GLU A 7 7.15 6.15 6.20
CA GLU A 7 7.86 5.21 7.07
C GLU A 7 6.92 4.25 7.82
N ARG A 8 5.76 4.76 8.28
CA ARG A 8 4.74 3.94 8.93
C ARG A 8 4.12 2.95 7.95
N LEU A 9 3.80 3.38 6.72
CA LEU A 9 3.28 2.50 5.68
C LEU A 9 4.30 1.42 5.31
N ARG A 10 5.57 1.77 5.13
CA ARG A 10 6.64 0.82 4.82
C ARG A 10 6.80 -0.23 5.93
N ALA A 11 6.76 0.19 7.19
CA ALA A 11 6.82 -0.71 8.33
C ALA A 11 5.60 -1.65 8.41
N ALA A 12 4.39 -1.12 8.21
CA ALA A 12 3.17 -1.92 8.20
C ALA A 12 3.17 -2.93 7.04
N HIS A 13 3.53 -2.49 5.83
CA HIS A 13 3.66 -3.35 4.65
C HIS A 13 4.64 -4.49 4.88
N GLY A 14 5.84 -4.20 5.42
CA GLY A 14 6.83 -5.22 5.77
C GLY A 14 6.33 -6.20 6.84
N LYS A 15 5.59 -5.72 7.85
CA LYS A 15 5.02 -6.61 8.87
C LYS A 15 3.96 -7.53 8.28
N VAL A 16 3.07 -7.02 7.43
CA VAL A 16 2.03 -7.81 6.78
C VAL A 16 2.65 -8.79 5.77
N ALA A 17 3.75 -8.43 5.09
CA ALA A 17 4.47 -9.37 4.24
C ALA A 17 4.91 -10.63 5.02
N GLN A 18 5.41 -10.47 6.25
CA GLN A 18 5.74 -11.59 7.13
C GLN A 18 4.51 -12.43 7.45
N LEU A 19 3.36 -11.80 7.66
CA LEU A 19 2.10 -12.51 7.93
C LEU A 19 1.59 -13.28 6.70
N VAL A 20 1.73 -12.73 5.49
CA VAL A 20 1.38 -13.43 4.23
C VAL A 20 2.20 -14.71 4.05
N VAL A 21 3.49 -14.68 4.42
CA VAL A 21 4.34 -15.88 4.39
C VAL A 21 3.84 -16.95 5.37
N MET A 22 3.24 -16.53 6.49
CA MET A 22 2.67 -17.46 7.47
C MET A 22 1.28 -17.98 7.06
N ASP A 23 0.43 -17.11 6.51
CA ASP A 23 -0.93 -17.42 6.08
C ASP A 23 -1.38 -16.47 4.96
N ILE A 24 -1.87 -17.05 3.86
CA ILE A 24 -2.32 -16.29 2.69
C ILE A 24 -3.57 -15.45 2.97
N VAL A 25 -4.29 -15.67 4.09
CA VAL A 25 -5.43 -14.85 4.50
C VAL A 25 -5.10 -13.36 4.63
N TYR A 26 -3.82 -13.02 4.86
CA TYR A 26 -3.36 -11.63 4.95
C TYR A 26 -3.11 -10.96 3.60
N LEU A 27 -3.22 -11.68 2.48
CA LEU A 27 -2.95 -11.14 1.15
C LEU A 27 -3.83 -9.91 0.80
N PRO A 28 -5.13 -9.84 1.15
CA PRO A 28 -5.95 -8.67 0.85
C PRO A 28 -5.46 -7.39 1.54
N ILE A 29 -5.04 -7.46 2.81
CA ILE A 29 -4.51 -6.29 3.53
C ILE A 29 -3.09 -5.94 3.03
N PHE A 30 -2.30 -6.92 2.63
CA PHE A 30 -1.01 -6.69 1.98
C PHE A 30 -1.16 -5.86 0.70
N SER A 31 -2.01 -6.31 -0.23
CA SER A 31 -2.24 -5.61 -1.51
C SER A 31 -2.78 -4.19 -1.30
N ARG A 32 -3.60 -3.98 -0.28
CA ARG A 32 -4.06 -2.63 0.07
C ARG A 32 -2.91 -1.74 0.54
N LEU A 33 -2.05 -2.23 1.43
CA LEU A 33 -0.89 -1.47 1.93
C LEU A 33 0.12 -1.19 0.82
N GLU A 34 0.32 -2.13 -0.10
CA GLU A 34 1.17 -1.96 -1.28
C GLU A 34 0.68 -0.78 -2.15
N ALA A 35 -0.63 -0.74 -2.43
CA ALA A 35 -1.22 0.37 -3.19
C ALA A 35 -1.12 1.71 -2.45
N GLU A 36 -1.40 1.74 -1.13
CA GLU A 36 -1.27 2.95 -0.31
C GLU A 36 0.19 3.45 -0.25
N LEU A 37 1.16 2.54 -0.17
CA LEU A 37 2.59 2.87 -0.20
C LEU A 37 2.98 3.50 -1.53
N ALA A 38 2.59 2.89 -2.66
CA ALA A 38 2.90 3.39 -4.00
C ALA A 38 2.30 4.78 -4.26
N VAL A 39 1.08 5.05 -3.76
CA VAL A 39 0.45 6.37 -3.83
C VAL A 39 1.26 7.42 -3.05
N GLU A 40 1.71 7.09 -1.84
CA GLU A 40 2.46 8.02 -0.99
C GLU A 40 3.88 8.27 -1.54
N GLU A 41 4.55 7.24 -2.07
CA GLU A 41 5.85 7.36 -2.74
C GLU A 41 5.76 8.26 -3.96
N ALA A 42 4.77 8.03 -4.84
CA ALA A 42 4.54 8.85 -6.01
C ALA A 42 4.23 10.32 -5.66
N ARG A 43 3.48 10.54 -4.57
CA ARG A 43 3.20 11.89 -4.06
C ARG A 43 4.48 12.61 -3.60
N GLN A 44 5.37 11.93 -2.88
CA GLN A 44 6.64 12.53 -2.44
C GLN A 44 7.59 12.82 -3.61
N MET A 45 7.58 11.97 -4.64
CA MET A 45 8.40 12.13 -5.84
C MET A 45 7.79 13.07 -6.88
N GLN A 46 6.56 13.56 -6.66
CA GLN A 46 5.78 14.35 -7.62
C GLN A 46 5.59 13.65 -8.99
N ASP A 47 5.58 12.31 -8.99
CA ASP A 47 5.32 11.51 -10.20
C ASP A 47 3.80 11.30 -10.37
N HIS A 48 3.20 12.15 -11.19
CA HIS A 48 1.77 12.14 -11.49
C HIS A 48 1.30 10.84 -12.17
N PHE A 49 2.15 10.23 -13.01
CA PHE A 49 1.79 8.99 -13.71
C PHE A 49 1.84 7.79 -12.75
N ALA A 50 2.88 7.70 -11.91
CA ALA A 50 2.95 6.68 -10.87
C ALA A 50 1.79 6.81 -9.88
N PHE A 51 1.43 8.04 -9.51
CA PHE A 51 0.29 8.31 -8.64
C PHE A 51 -1.02 7.81 -9.28
N ALA A 52 -1.30 8.18 -10.53
CA ALA A 52 -2.53 7.77 -11.22
C ALA A 52 -2.64 6.24 -11.34
N ARG A 53 -1.54 5.55 -11.66
CA ARG A 53 -1.51 4.08 -11.71
C ARG A 53 -1.79 3.47 -10.33
N ALA A 54 -1.13 3.96 -9.28
CA ALA A 54 -1.32 3.45 -7.93
C ALA A 54 -2.75 3.71 -7.41
N ALA A 55 -3.30 4.89 -7.69
CA ALA A 55 -4.68 5.24 -7.33
C ALA A 55 -5.71 4.34 -8.04
N LEU A 56 -5.49 4.00 -9.31
CA LEU A 56 -6.35 3.07 -10.05
C LEU A 56 -6.35 1.67 -9.42
N VAL A 57 -5.18 1.17 -9.01
CA VAL A 57 -5.08 -0.12 -8.31
C VAL A 57 -5.80 -0.07 -6.97
N ALA A 58 -5.59 0.99 -6.18
CA ALA A 58 -6.25 1.18 -4.89
C ALA A 58 -7.79 1.20 -5.04
N GLN A 59 -8.32 1.89 -6.06
CA GLN A 59 -9.76 1.94 -6.33
C GLN A 59 -10.33 0.55 -6.66
N LYS A 60 -9.65 -0.22 -7.52
CA LYS A 60 -10.10 -1.59 -7.89
C LYS A 60 -10.17 -2.53 -6.68
N LEU A 61 -9.30 -2.35 -5.68
CA LEU A 61 -9.33 -3.14 -4.45
C LEU A 61 -10.53 -2.79 -3.56
N ILE A 62 -10.96 -1.53 -3.53
CA ILE A 62 -12.15 -1.10 -2.80
C ILE A 62 -13.42 -1.69 -3.44
N THR A 63 -13.53 -1.64 -4.76
CA THR A 63 -14.72 -2.11 -5.49
C THR A 63 -14.88 -3.63 -5.43
N LYS A 64 -13.82 -4.41 -5.24
CA LYS A 64 -13.90 -5.88 -5.15
C LYS A 64 -14.42 -6.41 -3.81
N ASN A 65 -14.50 -5.57 -2.79
CA ASN A 65 -14.97 -5.94 -1.45
C ASN A 65 -16.43 -5.49 -1.17
N GLN A 66 -17.17 -5.07 -2.20
CA GLN A 66 -18.62 -4.83 -2.17
C GLN A 66 -19.34 -5.93 -2.94
#